data_AF-A0ABD5LZU0-F1
#
_entry.id   AF-A0ABD5LZU0-F1
#
_cell.length_a   1.000
_cell.length_b   1.000
_cell.length_c   1.000
_cell.angle_alpha   90.00
_cell.angle_beta   90.00
_cell.angle_gamma   90.00
#
_symmetry.space_group_name_H-M   'P 1'
#
loop_
_entity.id
_entity.type
_entity.pdbx_description
1 polymer ?
#
loop_
_entity_poly.entity_id
_entity_poly.type
_entity_poly.pdbx_seq_one_letter_code
_entity_poly.pdbx_strand_id
1 'polypeptide(L)' 'MSWSLERDDGTVTEWERSDGYATVRLRERSAGGVVARLDVMEQAVDESTYERQRLDDPEAAEERAAAWRDAHDLDD' A
#
# COMPACT_ATOMS: atom_id res chain seq x y z
N MET A 1 -11.63 -10.43 -3.60
CA MET A 1 -10.23 -10.56 -3.18
C MET A 1 -9.92 -9.64 -2.02
N SER A 2 -9.55 -10.20 -0.87
CA SER A 2 -9.31 -9.45 0.37
C SER A 2 -7.85 -9.04 0.54
N TRP A 3 -7.62 -7.95 1.28
CA TRP A 3 -6.29 -7.56 1.75
C TRP A 3 -5.94 -8.20 3.10
N SER A 4 -4.69 -8.62 3.25
CA SER A 4 -4.13 -9.17 4.49
C SER A 4 -2.98 -8.29 4.97
N LEU A 5 -2.87 -8.11 6.29
CA LEU A 5 -1.72 -7.44 6.90
C LEU A 5 -0.55 -8.43 6.98
N GLU A 6 0.47 -8.23 6.15
CA GLU A 6 1.66 -9.10 6.05
C GLU A 6 2.74 -8.70 7.06
N ARG A 7 2.83 -7.41 7.38
CA ARG A 7 3.82 -6.88 8.31
C ARG A 7 3.30 -5.66 9.04
N ASP A 8 3.55 -5.61 10.34
CA ASP A 8 3.44 -4.41 11.16
C ASP A 8 4.52 -4.48 12.25
N ASP A 9 5.61 -3.72 12.08
CA ASP A 9 6.76 -3.71 13.01
C ASP A 9 6.95 -2.37 13.74
N GLY A 10 5.97 -1.48 13.63
CA GLY A 10 6.03 -0.12 14.15
C GLY A 10 6.77 0.85 13.23
N THR A 11 7.72 0.41 12.39
CA THR A 11 8.35 1.28 11.36
C THR A 11 7.73 1.07 9.98
N VAL A 12 7.25 -0.15 9.72
CA VAL A 12 6.66 -0.55 8.46
C VAL A 12 5.34 -1.25 8.72
N THR A 13 4.32 -0.83 7.97
CA THR A 13 3.05 -1.54 7.86
C THR A 13 2.84 -1.90 6.39
N GLU A 14 2.57 -3.16 6.10
CA GLU A 14 2.49 -3.69 4.73
C GLU A 14 1.28 -4.61 4.61
N TRP A 15 0.49 -4.39 3.57
CA TRP A 15 -0.64 -5.20 3.20
C TRP A 15 -0.44 -5.79 1.82
N GLU A 16 -0.82 -7.04 1.66
CA GLU A 16 -0.84 -7.73 0.38
C GLU A 16 -2.27 -8.17 0.07
N ARG A 17 -2.69 -8.00 -1.18
CA ARG A 17 -3.96 -8.54 -1.66
C ARG A 17 -3.82 -10.04 -1.86
N SER A 18 -4.86 -10.82 -1.53
CA SER A 18 -4.83 -12.28 -1.47
C SER A 18 -4.39 -13.00 -2.76
N ASP A 19 -4.40 -12.32 -3.90
CA ASP A 19 -3.94 -12.84 -5.18
C ASP A 19 -2.44 -12.66 -5.43
N GLY A 20 -1.72 -11.94 -4.56
CA GLY A 20 -0.29 -11.65 -4.66
C GLY A 20 0.06 -10.62 -5.74
N TYR A 21 -0.93 -9.93 -6.33
CA TYR A 21 -0.71 -8.97 -7.43
C TYR A 21 -0.71 -7.52 -6.98
N ALA A 22 -1.02 -7.24 -5.71
CA ALA A 22 -1.03 -5.87 -5.20
C ALA A 22 -0.48 -5.79 -3.77
N THR A 23 0.35 -4.78 -3.52
CA THR A 23 0.91 -4.48 -2.21
C THR A 23 0.74 -3.00 -1.89
N VAL A 24 0.29 -2.69 -0.67
CA VAL A 24 0.29 -1.34 -0.11
C VAL A 24 1.25 -1.32 1.07
N ARG A 25 2.12 -0.32 1.14
CA ARG A 25 3.11 -0.21 2.21
C ARG A 25 3.21 1.21 2.76
N LEU A 26 3.16 1.31 4.07
CA LEU A 26 3.56 2.48 4.83
C LEU A 26 4.93 2.26 5.46
N ARG A 27 5.77 3.29 5.42
CA ARG A 27 7.07 3.28 6.08
C ARG A 27 7.34 4.62 6.74
N GLU A 28 7.53 4.58 8.05
CA GLU A 28 8.00 5.72 8.83
C GLU A 28 9.44 6.10 8.44
N ARG A 29 9.71 7.40 8.50
CA ARG A 29 11.04 7.96 8.26
C ARG A 29 11.63 8.42 9.59
N SER A 30 12.92 8.17 9.77
CA SER A 30 13.69 8.67 10.91
C SER A 30 13.75 10.21 11.02
N ALA A 31 13.42 10.93 9.94
CA ALA A 31 13.37 12.39 9.90
C ALA A 31 11.94 12.96 10.10
N GLY A 32 10.98 12.11 10.49
CA GLY A 32 9.56 12.44 10.52
C GLY A 32 8.85 12.17 9.19
N GLY A 33 7.54 11.94 9.28
CA GLY A 33 6.67 11.62 8.15
C GLY A 33 6.69 10.16 7.72
N VAL A 34 5.77 9.84 6.82
CA VAL A 34 5.49 8.48 6.34
C VAL A 34 5.56 8.46 4.80
N VAL A 35 6.07 7.35 4.26
CA VAL A 35 6.02 7.08 2.82
C VAL A 35 4.99 6.01 2.57
N ALA A 36 3.96 6.34 1.81
CA ALA A 36 3.00 5.40 1.28
C ALA A 36 3.43 4.94 -0.12
N ARG A 37 3.33 3.64 -0.39
CA ARG A 37 3.56 3.03 -1.70
C ARG A 37 2.43 2.08 -2.05
N LEU A 38 2.05 2.07 -3.32
CA LEU A 38 1.21 1.08 -3.95
C LEU A 38 2.01 0.47 -5.10
N ASP A 39 2.03 -0.85 -5.15
CA ASP A 39 2.61 -1.65 -6.22
C ASP A 39 1.52 -2.62 -6.69
N VAL A 40 1.10 -2.50 -7.95
CA VAL A 40 0.12 -3.39 -8.58
C VAL A 40 0.74 -3.98 -9.84
N MET A 41 0.87 -5.30 -9.86
CA MET A 41 1.20 -6.06 -11.06
C MET A 41 -0.10 -6.35 -11.80
N GLU A 42 -0.39 -5.62 -12.88
CA GLU A 42 -1.55 -5.94 -13.71
C GLU A 42 -1.21 -7.15 -14.60
N GLN A 43 -2.21 -7.98 -14.92
CA GLN A 43 -2.00 -9.20 -15.72
C GLN A 43 -1.61 -8.93 -17.19
N ALA A 44 -1.35 -7.68 -17.57
CA ALA A 44 -0.79 -7.30 -18.86
C ALA A 44 0.74 -7.24 -18.78
N VAL A 45 1.42 -7.88 -19.74
CA VAL A 45 2.88 -8.12 -19.76
C VAL A 45 3.74 -6.84 -19.67
N ASP A 46 3.14 -5.65 -19.82
CA ASP A 46 3.83 -4.35 -19.85
C ASP A 46 3.23 -3.28 -18.93
N GLU A 47 2.23 -3.59 -18.09
CA GLU A 47 1.58 -2.58 -17.23
C GLU A 47 1.69 -2.97 -15.75
N SER A 48 2.57 -2.28 -15.02
CA SER A 48 2.56 -2.26 -13.56
C SER A 48 2.21 -0.86 -13.10
N THR A 49 1.27 -0.75 -12.16
CA THR A 49 0.92 0.51 -11.54
C THR A 49 1.78 0.70 -10.29
N TYR A 50 2.65 1.71 -10.34
CA TYR A 50 3.48 2.11 -9.20
C TYR A 50 3.10 3.52 -8.76
N GLU A 51 2.60 3.65 -7.53
CA GLU A 51 2.37 4.94 -6.90
C GLU A 51 3.17 5.11 -5.61
N ARG A 52 3.64 6.34 -5.39
CA ARG A 52 4.42 6.67 -4.19
C ARG A 52 4.14 8.07 -3.71
N GLN A 53 3.70 8.18 -2.46
CA GLN A 53 3.46 9.45 -1.80
C GLN A 53 4.29 9.60 -0.53
N ARG A 54 4.69 10.83 -0.24
CA ARG A 54 5.28 11.23 1.03
C ARG A 54 4.26 12.10 1.74
N LEU A 55 4.02 11.79 3.01
CA LEU A 55 3.04 12.47 3.85
C LEU A 55 3.74 12.81 5.16
N ASP A 56 3.54 14.02 5.66
CA ASP A 56 4.13 14.45 6.93
C ASP A 56 3.29 14.00 8.13
N ASP A 57 2.05 13.59 7.87
CA ASP A 57 1.07 13.16 8.85
C ASP A 57 0.80 11.63 8.73
N PRO A 58 0.90 10.88 9.83
CA PRO A 58 0.69 9.43 9.83
C PRO A 58 -0.78 9.06 9.58
N GLU A 59 -1.75 9.80 10.10
CA GLU A 59 -3.18 9.53 9.88
C GLU A 59 -3.52 9.69 8.39
N ALA A 60 -3.02 10.74 7.74
CA ALA A 60 -3.17 10.93 6.30
C ALA A 60 -2.51 9.80 5.48
N ALA A 61 -1.44 9.19 5.98
CA ALA A 61 -0.80 8.04 5.34
C ALA A 61 -1.65 6.77 5.48
N GLU A 62 -2.26 6.54 6.64
CA GLU A 62 -3.21 5.46 6.83
C GLU A 62 -4.46 5.62 5.96
N GLU A 63 -5.03 6.83 5.89
CA GLU A 63 -6.14 7.13 4.99
C GLU A 63 -5.77 6.88 3.52
N ARG A 64 -4.56 7.29 3.11
CA ARG A 64 -4.08 7.02 1.74
C ARG A 64 -3.94 5.52 1.49
N ALA A 65 -3.38 4.78 2.44
CA ALA A 65 -3.23 3.33 2.30
C ALA A 65 -4.60 2.64 2.22
N ALA A 66 -5.57 3.05 3.03
CA ALA A 66 -6.95 2.56 2.96
C ALA A 66 -7.58 2.87 1.60
N ALA A 67 -7.49 4.11 1.13
CA ALA A 67 -8.05 4.52 -0.16
C ALA A 67 -7.48 3.71 -1.33
N TRP A 68 -6.18 3.39 -1.31
CA TRP A 68 -5.58 2.51 -2.32
C TRP A 68 -6.09 1.07 -2.22
N ARG A 69 -6.21 0.53 -1.00
CA ARG A 69 -6.76 -0.82 -0.83
C ARG A 69 -8.19 -0.90 -1.32
N ASP A 70 -9.02 0.09 -1.03
CA ASP A 70 -10.42 0.15 -1.47
C ASP A 70 -10.53 0.30 -3.00
N ALA A 71 -9.70 1.17 -3.60
CA ALA A 71 -9.70 1.38 -5.06
C ALA A 71 -9.20 0.15 -5.84
N HIS A 72 -8.35 -0.67 -5.23
CA HIS A 72 -7.80 -1.89 -5.81
C HIS A 72 -8.35 -3.16 -5.15
N ASP A 73 -9.45 -3.04 -4.40
CA ASP A 73 -10.23 -4.18 -3.97
C ASP A 73 -10.95 -4.72 -5.20
N LEU A 74 -10.76 -6.01 -5.47
CA LEU A 74 -11.45 -6.67 -6.57
C LEU A 74 -12.50 -7.54 -5.94
N ASP A 75 -13.78 -7.25 -6.19
CA ASP A 75 -14.85 -8.19 -5.86
C ASP A 75 -14.57 -9.56 -6.50
N ASP A 76 -14.84 -10.64 -5.77
CA ASP A 76 -14.57 -12.05 -6.19
C ASP A 76 -15.42 -12.49 -7.38
#